data_AF-A0A519GMQ5-F1
#
_entry.id   AF-A0A519GMQ5-F1
#
_cell.length_a   1.000
_cell.length_b   1.000
_cell.length_c   1.000
_cell.angle_alpha   90.00
_cell.angle_beta   90.00
_cell.angle_gamma   90.00
#
_symmetry.space_group_name_H-M   'P 1'
#
loop_
_entity.id
_entity.type
_entity.pdbx_description
1 polymer ?
#
loop_
_entity_poly.entity_id
_entity_poly.type
_entity_poly.pdbx_seq_one_letter_code
_entity_poly.pdbx_strand_id
1 'polypeptide(L)' 'VFMPVSGEITEVNEALRADPSLANSDPLAAGWFFKVKLSDPLQIDALMDAPAYDKFAEGN' A
#
# COMPACT_ATOMS: atom_id res chain seq x y z
N VAL A 1 2.37 -10.40 3.62
CA VAL A 1 2.67 -9.12 2.93
C VAL A 1 3.59 -9.43 1.77
N PHE A 2 3.10 -9.27 0.54
CA PHE A 2 3.91 -9.42 -0.68
C PHE A 2 4.13 -8.02 -1.27
N MET A 3 5.36 -7.70 -1.64
CA MET A 3 5.68 -6.44 -2.35
C MET A 3 5.67 -6.73 -3.85
N PRO A 4 4.74 -6.15 -4.63
CA PRO A 4 4.64 -6.37 -6.07
C PRO A 4 5.69 -5.57 -6.87
N VAL A 5 6.41 -4.67 -6.21
CA VAL A 5 7.37 -3.74 -6.82
C VAL A 5 8.72 -3.85 -6.15
N SER A 6 9.76 -3.67 -6.95
CA SER A 6 11.13 -3.52 -6.49
C SER A 6 11.33 -2.06 -6.06
N GLY A 7 11.83 -1.87 -4.86
CA GLY A 7 12.04 -0.54 -4.30
C GLY A 7 12.65 -0.58 -2.92
N GLU A 8 13.04 0.59 -2.44
CA GLU A 8 13.64 0.77 -1.12
C GLU A 8 12.61 1.38 -0.18
N ILE A 9 12.46 0.82 1.02
CA ILE A 9 11.59 1.38 2.04
C ILE A 9 12.25 2.66 2.57
N THR A 10 11.60 3.80 2.36
CA THR A 10 12.10 5.10 2.83
C THR A 10 11.54 5.49 4.19
N GLU A 11 10.36 5.00 4.54
CA GLU A 11 9.69 5.35 5.79
C GLU A 11 8.79 4.20 6.25
N VAL A 12 8.75 3.96 7.56
CA VAL A 12 7.84 2.98 8.18
C VAL A 12 6.92 3.72 9.12
N ASN A 13 5.63 3.38 9.11
CA ASN A 13 4.66 4.07 9.96
C ASN A 13 4.77 3.58 11.41
N GLU A 14 5.61 4.23 12.20
CA GLU A 14 5.76 3.95 13.62
C GLU A 14 4.48 4.25 14.42
N ALA A 15 3.58 5.11 13.92
CA ALA A 15 2.28 5.36 14.57
C ALA A 15 1.36 4.14 14.44
N LEU A 16 1.37 3.45 13.29
CA LEU A 16 0.66 2.18 13.12
C LEU A 16 1.27 1.05 13.97
N ARG A 17 2.58 1.10 14.23
CA ARG A 17 3.24 0.16 15.16
C ARG A 17 2.78 0.38 16.60
N ALA A 18 2.57 1.62 17.01
CA ALA A 18 2.06 1.97 18.33
C ALA A 18 0.55 1.70 18.46
N ASP A 19 -0.22 1.94 17.39
CA ASP A 19 -1.66 1.71 17.34
C ASP A 19 -2.07 0.98 16.06
N PRO A 20 -2.16 -0.37 16.09
CA PRO A 20 -2.57 -1.15 14.94
C PRO A 20 -4.05 -0.97 14.56
N SER A 21 -4.87 -0.32 15.40
CA SER A 21 -6.28 -0.06 15.08
C SER A 21 -6.43 0.97 13.95
N LEU A 22 -5.42 1.81 13.72
CA LEU A 22 -5.39 2.79 12.64
C LEU A 22 -5.49 2.14 11.26
N ALA A 23 -4.98 0.91 11.08
CA ALA A 23 -5.16 0.17 9.82
C ALA A 23 -6.62 -0.19 9.54
N ASN A 24 -7.47 -0.32 10.57
CA ASN A 24 -8.89 -0.60 10.40
C ASN A 24 -9.72 0.67 10.27
N SER A 25 -9.38 1.71 11.05
CA SER A 25 -10.16 2.95 11.09
C SER A 25 -9.88 3.89 9.93
N ASP A 26 -8.63 3.94 9.45
CA ASP A 26 -8.25 4.81 8.35
C ASP A 26 -7.11 4.18 7.51
N PRO A 27 -7.41 3.12 6.75
CA PRO A 27 -6.41 2.36 6.00
C PRO A 27 -5.70 3.20 4.92
N LEU A 28 -6.32 4.27 4.42
CA LEU A 28 -5.81 5.08 3.31
C LEU A 28 -5.07 6.35 3.75
N ALA A 29 -5.34 6.89 4.95
CA ALA A 29 -4.65 8.07 5.46
C ALA A 29 -3.65 7.71 6.57
N ALA A 30 -4.11 7.40 7.78
CA ALA A 30 -3.21 7.16 8.93
C ALA A 30 -2.68 5.73 9.04
N GLY A 31 -3.32 4.77 8.38
CA GLY A 31 -3.05 3.34 8.43
C GLY A 31 -2.07 2.81 7.36
N TRP A 32 -1.33 3.67 6.67
CA TRP A 32 -0.30 3.23 5.73
C TRP A 32 0.80 2.44 6.44
N PHE A 33 1.36 1.41 5.81
CA PHE A 33 2.36 0.54 6.45
C PHE A 33 3.79 1.08 6.31
N PHE A 34 4.18 1.39 5.07
CA PHE A 34 5.52 1.87 4.75
C PHE A 34 5.49 2.65 3.43
N LYS A 35 6.35 3.66 3.28
CA LYS A 35 6.58 4.37 2.02
C LYS A 35 7.75 3.69 1.33
N VAL A 36 7.57 3.38 0.05
CA VAL A 36 8.60 2.77 -0.79
C VAL A 36 8.98 3.74 -1.88
N LYS A 37 10.27 3.98 -2.06
CA LYS A 37 10.80 4.59 -3.26
C LYS A 37 10.98 3.50 -4.31
N LEU A 38 10.18 3.58 -5.35
CA LEU A 38 10.25 2.68 -6.49
C LEU A 38 11.62 2.80 -7.15
N SER A 39 12.29 1.68 -7.39
CA SER A 39 13.51 1.65 -8.18
C SER A 39 13.23 1.79 -9.67
N ASP A 40 12.04 1.36 -10.11
CA ASP A 40 11.54 1.49 -11.47
C ASP A 40 10.08 2.00 -11.47
N PRO A 41 9.82 3.24 -11.92
CA PRO A 41 8.47 3.81 -11.98
C PRO A 41 7.52 3.04 -12.90
N LEU A 42 8.03 2.34 -13.91
CA LEU A 42 7.21 1.59 -14.87
C LEU A 42 6.53 0.36 -14.24
N GLN A 43 6.99 -0.06 -13.05
CA GLN A 43 6.34 -1.13 -12.30
C GLN A 43 4.97 -0.72 -11.74
N ILE A 44 4.67 0.58 -11.69
CA ILE A 44 3.33 1.07 -11.32
C ILE A 44 2.31 0.75 -12.42
N ASP A 45 2.73 0.73 -13.70
CA ASP A 45 1.84 0.45 -14.82
C ASP A 45 1.34 -1.01 -14.84
N ALA A 46 2.06 -1.91 -14.16
CA ALA A 46 1.65 -3.29 -13.95
C ALA A 46 0.68 -3.45 -12.76
N LEU A 47 0.45 -2.39 -11.98
CA LEU A 47 -0.49 -2.40 -10.86
C LEU A 47 -1.89 -2.05 -11.34
N MET A 48 -2.88 -2.47 -10.56
CA MET A 48 -4.27 -2.14 -10.83
C MET A 48 -4.53 -0.68 -10.45
N ASP A 49 -5.28 0.02 -11.29
CA ASP A 49 -5.86 1.30 -10.91
C ASP A 49 -7.03 1.09 -9.93
N ALA A 50 -7.47 2.17 -9.27
CA ALA A 50 -8.58 2.11 -8.32
C ALA A 50 -9.84 1.41 -8.88
N PRO A 51 -10.36 1.75 -10.08
CA PRO A 51 -11.54 1.09 -10.61
C PRO A 51 -11.33 -0.39 -10.99
N ALA A 52 -10.14 -0.79 -11.47
CA ALA A 52 -9.86 -2.21 -11.71
C ALA A 52 -9.74 -3.00 -10.39
N TYR A 53 -9.19 -2.37 -9.34
CA TYR A 53 -9.12 -2.98 -8.01
C TYR A 53 -10.50 -3.16 -7.38
N ASP A 54 -11.38 -2.16 -7.44
CA ASP A 54 -12.75 -2.26 -6.93
C ASP A 54 -13.51 -3.41 -7.60
N LYS A 55 -13.38 -3.52 -8.93
CA LYS A 55 -13.97 -4.62 -9.70
C LYS A 55 -13.39 -5.99 -9.34
N PHE A 56 -12.10 -6.07 -9.00
CA PHE A 56 -11.49 -7.31 -8.52
C PHE A 56 -11.99 -7.69 -7.12
N ALA A 57 -12.18 -6.70 -6.24
CA ALA A 57 -12.70 -6.92 -4.89
C ALA A 57 -14.18 -7.34 -4.89
N GLU A 58 -15.00 -6.80 -5.79
CA GLU A 58 -16.41 -7.20 -5.95
C GLU A 58 -16.59 -8.61 -6.56
N GLY A 59 -15.58 -9.12 -7.26
CA GLY A 59 -15.63 -10.42 -7.93
C GLY A 59 -15.27 -11.64 -7.06
N ASN A 60 -14.94 -11.43 -5.78
CA ASN A 60 -14.55 -12.49 -4.83
C ASN A 60 -15.62 -12.75 -3.75
#